data_AF-A0A061P002-F1
#
_entry.id   AF-A0A061P002-F1
#
_cell.length_a   1.000
_cell.length_b   1.000
_cell.length_c   1.000
_cell.angle_alpha   90.00
_cell.angle_beta   90.00
_cell.angle_gamma   90.00
#
_symmetry.space_group_name_H-M   'P 1'
#
loop_
_entity.id
_entity.type
_entity.pdbx_description
1 polymer ?
#
loop_
_entity_poly.entity_id
_entity_poly.type
_entity_poly.pdbx_seq_one_letter_code
_entity_poly.pdbx_strand_id
1 'polypeptide(L)'
;MKKFAFVTSISIGFFAMIVLIWNLDLHQSTDGAEVKGQDKELESQIDEEEDRLNYLSDVHHMHRSIVQSVQEGHRLMNGYAMYGFEDENYNLENFKVSEARRVALLEEAIEHSEEEHVTKDLITILEKFNELIADLDHSEKRLIHVRELQSLYRDLDYYLLNNTYYEPRNVSSTSEQYEDEMIDADEDTLIGLDSQFDDGDYEEFAMFFRSYELPDEGRLLSEEAESHFSIIQGHLGWDYNEDYVFYENYLVFEKESKLPVAGLNRMDPVTSEMIVPYGTQGVSFVREELMRLGEAYPSPNGERHENVMPLRDEDRTYLDDIQYLVAYKNGNEDEAIQKGWGGTQLLLTHTSQLLSQLELYVHEHEQLTLWLQETREYLQAADAIGYDDYEEAYTYIEAAFRNIERMNQIALND
;
A
#
# COMPACT_ATOMS: atom_id res chain seq x y z
N MET A 1 -27.55 48.62 0.84
CA MET A 1 -28.25 48.76 -0.45
C MET A 1 -27.25 48.52 -1.58
N LYS A 2 -27.54 47.56 -2.46
CA LYS A 2 -27.15 47.35 -3.89
C LYS A 2 -25.97 48.21 -4.44
N LYS A 3 -25.00 47.69 -5.20
CA LYS A 3 -25.15 46.92 -6.45
C LYS A 3 -23.87 46.18 -6.88
N PHE A 4 -24.12 45.02 -7.51
CA PHE A 4 -23.30 44.26 -8.47
C PHE A 4 -23.02 45.03 -9.79
N ALA A 5 -21.89 44.70 -10.44
CA ALA A 5 -21.65 44.47 -11.90
C ALA A 5 -20.14 44.70 -12.19
N PHE A 6 -19.30 43.69 -12.46
CA PHE A 6 -19.13 42.90 -13.68
C PHE A 6 -18.83 43.73 -14.94
N VAL A 7 -17.57 43.70 -15.40
CA VAL A 7 -17.17 43.76 -16.82
C VAL A 7 -15.93 42.87 -17.00
N THR A 8 -16.11 41.86 -17.83
CA THR A 8 -15.16 40.93 -18.44
C THR A 8 -14.46 41.53 -19.67
N SER A 9 -13.33 40.93 -20.04
CA SER A 9 -12.74 40.84 -21.40
C SER A 9 -11.67 41.85 -21.82
N ILE A 10 -10.74 41.33 -22.65
CA ILE A 10 -9.50 41.87 -23.25
C ILE A 10 -8.26 41.55 -22.40
N SER A 11 -7.32 40.68 -22.77
CA SER A 11 -7.04 39.87 -23.98
C SER A 11 -5.86 38.97 -23.57
N ILE A 12 -5.97 37.63 -23.55
CA ILE A 12 -5.66 36.75 -24.69
C ILE A 12 -4.71 37.45 -25.68
N GLY A 13 -3.42 37.47 -25.36
CA GLY A 13 -2.44 38.13 -26.23
C GLY A 13 -0.98 38.10 -25.78
N PHE A 14 -0.63 37.36 -24.72
CA PHE A 14 0.77 37.27 -24.27
C PHE A 14 1.31 35.85 -24.07
N PHE A 15 0.46 34.82 -24.12
CA PHE A 15 0.89 33.42 -23.94
C PHE A 15 1.23 32.68 -25.25
N ALA A 16 0.92 33.24 -26.43
CA ALA A 16 1.17 32.61 -27.73
C ALA A 16 2.57 32.92 -28.34
N MET A 17 3.46 33.60 -27.61
CA MET A 17 4.77 34.04 -28.14
C MET A 17 5.97 33.30 -27.54
N ILE A 18 5.76 32.46 -26.52
CA ILE A 18 6.83 31.68 -25.87
C ILE A 18 6.91 30.24 -26.43
N VAL A 19 5.81 29.71 -26.99
CA VAL A 19 5.78 28.36 -27.60
C VAL A 19 6.37 28.32 -29.03
N LEU A 20 6.59 29.47 -29.67
CA LEU A 20 7.14 29.56 -31.03
C LEU A 20 8.67 29.74 -31.10
N ILE A 21 9.36 29.83 -29.95
CA ILE A 21 10.83 30.00 -29.90
C ILE A 21 11.58 28.69 -29.59
N TRP A 22 10.87 27.61 -29.25
CA TRP A 22 11.50 26.29 -29.02
C TRP A 22 11.49 25.35 -30.23
N ASN A 23 10.84 25.71 -31.34
CA ASN A 23 10.66 24.81 -32.49
C ASN A 23 11.59 25.10 -33.70
N LEU A 24 12.72 25.76 -33.48
CA LEU A 24 13.63 26.17 -34.57
C LEU A 24 15.10 26.14 -34.14
N ASP A 25 15.60 25.01 -33.63
CA ASP A 25 17.04 24.73 -33.73
C ASP A 25 17.38 23.25 -33.48
N LEU A 26 17.10 22.35 -34.43
CA LEU A 26 17.87 21.09 -34.54
C LEU A 26 17.62 20.37 -35.88
N HIS A 27 18.16 20.93 -36.95
CA HIS A 27 18.46 20.16 -38.15
C HIS A 27 19.81 20.60 -38.72
N GLN A 28 20.86 19.88 -38.32
CA GLN A 28 21.96 19.53 -39.22
C GLN A 28 22.66 18.25 -38.76
N SER A 29 22.41 17.19 -39.55
CA SER A 29 23.43 16.25 -40.05
C SER A 29 24.27 15.48 -39.03
N THR A 30 23.88 14.23 -38.78
CA THR A 30 24.83 13.11 -38.93
C THR A 30 24.16 11.95 -39.66
N ASP A 31 24.90 11.41 -40.62
CA ASP A 31 24.52 10.33 -41.52
C ASP A 31 24.41 8.98 -40.78
N GLY A 32 23.35 8.24 -41.13
CA GLY A 32 23.42 6.80 -41.43
C GLY A 32 23.85 5.82 -40.34
N ALA A 33 22.88 5.34 -39.55
CA ALA A 33 22.81 3.94 -39.14
C ALA A 33 21.33 3.55 -38.92
N GLU A 34 20.81 2.60 -39.72
CA GLU A 34 19.51 1.97 -39.46
C GLU A 34 19.58 1.20 -38.13
N VAL A 35 18.86 1.66 -37.11
CA VAL A 35 18.48 0.86 -35.93
C VAL A 35 16.97 0.76 -35.93
N LYS A 36 16.43 -0.24 -36.65
CA LYS A 36 15.03 -0.64 -36.53
C LYS A 36 14.92 -1.52 -35.30
N GLY A 37 14.40 -0.99 -34.20
CA GLY A 37 14.09 -1.81 -33.02
C GLY A 37 13.66 -1.07 -31.76
N GLN A 38 14.13 0.16 -31.51
CA GLN A 38 13.94 0.82 -30.21
C GLN A 38 12.86 1.91 -30.16
N ASP A 39 12.40 2.43 -31.31
CA ASP A 39 11.41 3.54 -31.30
C ASP A 39 10.00 3.10 -30.85
N LYS A 40 9.64 1.81 -30.97
CA LYS A 40 8.33 1.32 -30.55
C LYS A 40 8.19 1.12 -29.03
N GLU A 41 9.31 0.89 -28.35
CA GLU A 41 9.35 0.63 -26.91
C GLU A 41 9.39 1.95 -26.14
N LEU A 42 10.01 2.98 -26.73
CA LEU A 42 9.99 4.35 -26.20
C LEU A 42 8.65 5.06 -26.43
N GLU A 43 7.99 4.82 -27.58
CA GLU A 43 6.63 5.33 -27.82
C GLU A 43 5.60 4.69 -26.86
N SER A 44 5.72 3.40 -26.50
CA SER A 44 4.78 2.79 -25.53
C SER A 44 4.99 3.26 -24.09
N GLN A 45 6.22 3.56 -23.69
CA GLN A 45 6.52 4.08 -22.34
C GLN A 45 6.06 5.53 -22.16
N ILE A 46 6.10 6.33 -23.23
CA ILE A 46 5.59 7.71 -23.21
C ILE A 46 4.06 7.73 -23.19
N ASP A 47 3.41 6.82 -23.92
CA ASP A 47 1.95 6.66 -23.89
C ASP A 47 1.46 6.21 -22.48
N GLU A 48 2.16 5.30 -21.81
CA GLU A 48 1.85 4.87 -20.42
C GLU A 48 2.02 6.00 -19.38
N GLU A 49 3.02 6.87 -19.57
CA GLU A 49 3.28 7.99 -18.67
C GLU A 49 2.28 9.15 -18.89
N GLU A 50 1.85 9.39 -20.14
CA GLU A 50 0.80 10.35 -20.50
C GLU A 50 -0.60 9.88 -20.06
N ASP A 51 -0.88 8.57 -20.12
CA ASP A 51 -2.10 7.97 -19.56
C ASP A 51 -2.11 8.04 -18.02
N ARG A 52 -0.97 7.81 -17.35
CA ARG A 52 -0.84 8.02 -15.88
C ARG A 52 -1.01 9.49 -15.47
N LEU A 53 -0.57 10.44 -16.28
CA LEU A 53 -0.73 11.87 -16.03
C LEU A 53 -2.17 12.38 -16.30
N ASN A 54 -2.87 11.80 -17.27
CA ASN A 54 -4.32 12.01 -17.45
C ASN A 54 -5.13 11.33 -16.33
N TYR A 55 -4.68 10.18 -15.82
CA TYR A 55 -5.33 9.44 -14.73
C TYR A 55 -5.34 10.24 -13.40
N LEU A 56 -4.29 11.00 -13.09
CA LEU A 56 -4.26 11.90 -11.92
C LEU A 56 -5.19 13.14 -12.06
N SER A 57 -5.62 13.46 -13.29
CA SER A 57 -6.56 14.55 -13.58
C SER A 57 -8.02 14.16 -13.28
N ASP A 58 -8.39 12.90 -13.37
CA ASP A 58 -9.80 12.47 -13.23
C ASP A 58 -10.26 12.36 -11.77
N VAL A 59 -9.34 12.06 -10.83
CA VAL A 59 -9.62 12.15 -9.38
C VAL A 59 -10.00 13.58 -8.96
N HIS A 60 -9.59 14.60 -9.71
CA HIS A 60 -9.94 16.02 -9.46
C HIS A 60 -11.36 16.41 -9.92
N HIS A 61 -12.09 15.51 -10.59
CA HIS A 61 -13.46 15.76 -11.06
C HIS A 61 -14.56 15.01 -10.29
N MET A 62 -14.21 14.11 -9.38
CA MET A 62 -15.18 13.32 -8.63
C MET A 62 -15.93 14.15 -7.57
N HIS A 63 -17.25 13.96 -7.49
CA HIS A 63 -18.05 14.72 -6.53
C HIS A 63 -17.68 14.35 -5.08
N ARG A 64 -17.54 15.36 -4.23
CA ARG A 64 -17.09 15.21 -2.83
C ARG A 64 -17.90 14.18 -2.03
N SER A 65 -19.20 14.04 -2.31
CA SER A 65 -20.06 13.08 -1.62
C SER A 65 -19.68 11.62 -1.91
N ILE A 66 -19.22 11.33 -3.14
CA ILE A 66 -18.77 9.98 -3.55
C ILE A 66 -17.49 9.65 -2.80
N VAL A 67 -16.48 10.52 -2.87
CA VAL A 67 -15.20 10.37 -2.17
C VAL A 67 -15.42 10.16 -0.67
N GLN A 68 -16.23 11.03 -0.04
CA GLN A 68 -16.51 10.93 1.38
C GLN A 68 -17.27 9.65 1.73
N SER A 69 -18.22 9.22 0.89
CA SER A 69 -18.92 7.97 1.10
C SER A 69 -17.93 6.81 1.07
N VAL A 70 -17.15 6.65 0.00
CA VAL A 70 -16.22 5.52 -0.15
C VAL A 70 -15.21 5.46 1.00
N GLN A 71 -14.51 6.55 1.31
CA GLN A 71 -13.50 6.57 2.39
C GLN A 71 -14.09 6.27 3.77
N GLU A 72 -15.20 6.91 4.13
CA GLU A 72 -15.82 6.66 5.44
C GLU A 72 -16.36 5.22 5.52
N GLY A 73 -16.85 4.66 4.42
CA GLY A 73 -17.37 3.30 4.34
C GLY A 73 -16.27 2.26 4.46
N HIS A 74 -15.20 2.41 3.68
CA HIS A 74 -14.05 1.53 3.72
C HIS A 74 -13.43 1.49 5.12
N ARG A 75 -13.14 2.66 5.69
CA ARG A 75 -12.60 2.76 7.06
C ARG A 75 -13.51 2.10 8.09
N LEU A 76 -14.82 2.32 7.98
CA LEU A 76 -15.79 1.78 8.93
C LEU A 76 -15.87 0.26 8.84
N MET A 77 -15.99 -0.29 7.63
CA MET A 77 -16.09 -1.74 7.44
C MET A 77 -14.77 -2.44 7.81
N ASN A 78 -13.62 -1.85 7.49
CA ASN A 78 -12.31 -2.34 7.96
C ASN A 78 -12.25 -2.35 9.49
N GLY A 79 -12.73 -1.30 10.15
CA GLY A 79 -12.78 -1.26 11.61
C GLY A 79 -13.66 -2.38 12.20
N TYR A 80 -14.87 -2.60 11.68
CA TYR A 80 -15.73 -3.69 12.12
C TYR A 80 -15.16 -5.08 11.81
N ALA A 81 -14.49 -5.24 10.66
CA ALA A 81 -13.85 -6.50 10.29
C ALA A 81 -12.62 -6.80 11.16
N MET A 82 -11.85 -5.77 11.51
CA MET A 82 -10.60 -5.87 12.27
C MET A 82 -10.82 -6.03 13.77
N TYR A 83 -11.71 -5.20 14.35
CA TYR A 83 -11.90 -5.11 15.81
C TYR A 83 -13.18 -5.81 16.30
N GLY A 84 -14.11 -6.11 15.39
CA GLY A 84 -15.38 -6.74 15.74
C GLY A 84 -16.33 -5.83 16.51
N PHE A 85 -17.54 -6.33 16.78
CA PHE A 85 -18.62 -5.57 17.42
C PHE A 85 -18.51 -5.45 18.95
N GLU A 86 -17.44 -5.97 19.53
CA GLU A 86 -17.17 -5.93 20.98
C GLU A 86 -16.22 -4.78 21.35
N ASP A 87 -15.57 -4.15 20.37
CA ASP A 87 -14.64 -3.05 20.55
C ASP A 87 -15.33 -1.74 20.99
N GLU A 88 -14.66 -0.93 21.81
CA GLU A 88 -15.22 0.32 22.34
C GLU A 88 -15.59 1.34 21.25
N ASN A 89 -14.86 1.34 20.13
CA ASN A 89 -15.06 2.25 19.00
C ASN A 89 -15.94 1.63 17.91
N TYR A 90 -15.93 0.31 17.76
CA TYR A 90 -16.68 -0.43 16.73
C TYR A 90 -17.78 -1.32 17.31
N ASN A 91 -18.42 -0.93 18.41
CA ASN A 91 -19.55 -1.69 18.93
C ASN A 91 -20.89 -1.43 18.22
N LEU A 92 -21.86 -2.25 18.57
CA LEU A 92 -23.24 -2.21 18.08
C LEU A 92 -23.93 -0.86 18.31
N GLU A 93 -23.69 -0.22 19.46
CA GLU A 93 -24.35 1.05 19.80
C GLU A 93 -23.77 2.19 18.96
N ASN A 94 -22.46 2.20 18.73
CA ASN A 94 -21.82 3.14 17.80
C ASN A 94 -22.35 2.95 16.37
N PHE A 95 -22.55 1.70 15.93
CA PHE A 95 -23.14 1.41 14.61
C PHE A 95 -24.52 2.07 14.47
N LYS A 96 -25.43 1.79 15.41
CA LYS A 96 -26.81 2.32 15.43
C LYS A 96 -26.87 3.83 15.43
N VAL A 97 -25.94 4.50 16.12
CA VAL A 97 -25.86 5.97 16.16
C VAL A 97 -25.43 6.55 14.81
N SER A 98 -24.61 5.82 14.04
CA SER A 98 -24.08 6.26 12.75
C SER A 98 -24.93 5.86 11.53
N GLU A 99 -25.82 4.88 11.69
CA GLU A 99 -26.61 4.26 10.62
C GLU A 99 -27.33 5.26 9.71
N ALA A 100 -28.19 6.11 10.30
CA ALA A 100 -29.00 7.05 9.53
C ALA A 100 -28.15 8.08 8.77
N ARG A 101 -27.01 8.49 9.34
CA ARG A 101 -26.04 9.35 8.66
C ARG A 101 -25.42 8.62 7.48
N ARG A 102 -25.10 7.33 7.65
CA ARG A 102 -24.44 6.53 6.61
C ARG A 102 -25.36 6.28 5.42
N VAL A 103 -26.62 5.95 5.66
CA VAL A 103 -27.65 5.83 4.62
C VAL A 103 -27.77 7.14 3.84
N ALA A 104 -27.89 8.28 4.53
CA ALA A 104 -27.99 9.57 3.86
C ALA A 104 -26.75 9.93 3.01
N LEU A 105 -25.55 9.59 3.47
CA LEU A 105 -24.31 9.79 2.71
C LEU A 105 -24.27 8.94 1.43
N LEU A 106 -24.75 7.69 1.50
CA LEU A 106 -24.84 6.82 0.32
C LEU A 106 -25.88 7.31 -0.67
N GLU A 107 -27.07 7.71 -0.20
CA GLU A 107 -28.11 8.31 -1.05
C GLU A 107 -27.60 9.58 -1.75
N GLU A 108 -26.88 10.43 -1.04
CA GLU A 108 -26.26 11.64 -1.62
C GLU A 108 -25.14 11.28 -2.61
N ALA A 109 -24.33 10.26 -2.37
CA ALA A 109 -23.32 9.80 -3.32
C ALA A 109 -23.96 9.26 -4.61
N ILE A 110 -25.05 8.48 -4.48
CA ILE A 110 -25.82 7.95 -5.63
C ILE A 110 -26.41 9.10 -6.46
N GLU A 111 -26.99 10.13 -5.83
CA GLU A 111 -27.58 11.27 -6.54
C GLU A 111 -26.55 12.06 -7.37
N HIS A 112 -25.30 12.11 -6.89
CA HIS A 112 -24.22 12.87 -7.53
C HIS A 112 -23.31 12.00 -8.43
N SER A 113 -23.58 10.70 -8.53
CA SER A 113 -22.83 9.80 -9.40
C SER A 113 -23.31 9.94 -10.83
N GLU A 114 -22.40 10.30 -11.74
CA GLU A 114 -22.69 10.45 -13.17
C GLU A 114 -22.35 9.17 -13.95
N GLU A 115 -21.52 8.30 -13.38
CA GLU A 115 -21.03 7.07 -14.00
C GLU A 115 -21.93 5.88 -13.64
N GLU A 116 -22.34 5.09 -14.65
CA GLU A 116 -23.32 4.01 -14.48
C GLU A 116 -22.82 2.91 -13.53
N HIS A 117 -21.55 2.51 -13.66
CA HIS A 117 -20.94 1.46 -12.84
C HIS A 117 -20.75 1.92 -11.39
N VAL A 118 -20.25 3.14 -11.16
CA VAL A 118 -20.15 3.72 -9.80
C VAL A 118 -21.52 3.81 -9.15
N THR A 119 -22.54 4.23 -9.90
CA THR A 119 -23.92 4.32 -9.40
C THR A 119 -24.45 2.95 -8.99
N LYS A 120 -24.21 1.91 -9.81
CA LYS A 120 -24.62 0.52 -9.54
C LYS A 120 -23.96 -0.02 -8.27
N ASP A 121 -22.68 0.27 -8.05
CA ASP A 121 -21.98 -0.17 -6.83
C ASP A 121 -22.45 0.56 -5.60
N LEU A 122 -22.65 1.88 -5.67
CA LEU A 122 -23.18 2.64 -4.54
C LEU A 122 -24.60 2.18 -4.16
N ILE A 123 -25.44 1.83 -5.14
CA ILE A 123 -26.75 1.20 -4.89
C ILE A 123 -26.59 -0.17 -4.22
N THR A 124 -25.70 -1.02 -4.74
CA THR A 124 -25.43 -2.36 -4.18
C THR A 124 -24.96 -2.24 -2.73
N ILE A 125 -24.05 -1.31 -2.45
CA ILE A 125 -23.58 -1.00 -1.11
C ILE A 125 -24.73 -0.53 -0.23
N LEU A 126 -25.62 0.35 -0.71
CA LEU A 126 -26.78 0.81 0.05
C LEU A 126 -27.73 -0.35 0.38
N GLU A 127 -28.02 -1.23 -0.57
CA GLU A 127 -28.84 -2.43 -0.34
C GLU A 127 -28.21 -3.33 0.72
N LYS A 128 -26.91 -3.63 0.59
CA LYS A 128 -26.17 -4.45 1.56
C LYS A 128 -26.06 -3.81 2.93
N PHE A 129 -25.93 -2.49 2.99
CA PHE A 129 -25.92 -1.77 4.25
C PHE A 129 -27.29 -1.86 4.95
N ASN A 130 -28.40 -1.83 4.19
CA ASN A 130 -29.74 -2.06 4.73
C ASN A 130 -29.97 -3.51 5.18
N GLU A 131 -29.39 -4.50 4.50
CA GLU A 131 -29.38 -5.90 4.96
C GLU A 131 -28.61 -6.04 6.28
N LEU A 132 -27.44 -5.40 6.40
CA LEU A 132 -26.66 -5.35 7.64
C LEU A 132 -27.47 -4.78 8.80
N ILE A 133 -28.20 -3.68 8.57
CA ILE A 133 -29.09 -3.06 9.56
C ILE A 133 -30.20 -4.03 9.99
N ALA A 134 -30.83 -4.72 9.03
CA ALA A 134 -31.93 -5.65 9.32
C ALA A 134 -31.45 -6.88 10.11
N ASP A 135 -30.23 -7.34 9.85
CA ASP A 135 -29.62 -8.49 10.50
C ASP A 135 -28.68 -8.13 11.66
N LEU A 136 -28.73 -6.89 12.17
CA LEU A 136 -27.78 -6.39 13.17
C LEU A 136 -27.78 -7.21 14.47
N ASP A 137 -28.92 -7.80 14.85
CA ASP A 137 -29.03 -8.66 16.04
C ASP A 137 -28.61 -10.13 15.79
N HIS A 138 -28.29 -10.49 14.54
CA HIS A 138 -27.84 -11.84 14.14
C HIS A 138 -26.33 -11.86 13.92
N SER A 139 -25.56 -12.32 14.92
CA SER A 139 -24.09 -12.23 14.92
C SER A 139 -23.40 -12.79 13.67
N GLU A 140 -23.80 -13.96 13.21
CA GLU A 140 -23.21 -14.62 12.03
C GLU A 140 -23.50 -13.85 10.74
N LYS A 141 -24.77 -13.50 10.52
CA LYS A 141 -25.18 -12.73 9.32
C LYS A 141 -24.57 -11.34 9.28
N ARG A 142 -24.49 -10.67 10.43
CA ARG A 142 -23.88 -9.35 10.55
C ARG A 142 -22.43 -9.35 10.06
N LEU A 143 -21.66 -10.39 10.42
CA LEU A 143 -20.27 -10.52 9.97
C LEU A 143 -20.16 -10.78 8.47
N ILE A 144 -21.05 -11.58 7.90
CA ILE A 144 -21.12 -11.81 6.45
C ILE A 144 -21.34 -10.48 5.73
N HIS A 145 -22.35 -9.72 6.15
CA HIS A 145 -22.67 -8.42 5.56
C HIS A 145 -21.52 -7.41 5.67
N VAL A 146 -20.82 -7.37 6.81
CA VAL A 146 -19.64 -6.51 6.99
C VAL A 146 -18.53 -6.86 5.99
N ARG A 147 -18.27 -8.14 5.74
CA ARG A 147 -17.23 -8.58 4.79
C ARG A 147 -17.60 -8.27 3.34
N GLU A 148 -18.86 -8.48 2.97
CA GLU A 148 -19.37 -8.14 1.64
C GLU A 148 -19.24 -6.63 1.39
N LEU A 149 -19.67 -5.81 2.37
CA LEU A 149 -19.51 -4.36 2.29
C LEU A 149 -18.05 -3.92 2.28
N GLN A 150 -17.19 -4.54 3.10
CA GLN A 150 -15.75 -4.27 3.11
C GLN A 150 -15.14 -4.47 1.73
N SER A 151 -15.47 -5.58 1.06
CA SER A 151 -14.95 -5.90 -0.27
C SER A 151 -15.39 -4.86 -1.30
N LEU A 152 -16.68 -4.50 -1.32
CA LEU A 152 -17.20 -3.47 -2.23
C LEU A 152 -16.56 -2.09 -2.00
N TYR A 153 -16.40 -1.67 -0.74
CA TYR A 153 -15.76 -0.39 -0.45
C TYR A 153 -14.26 -0.40 -0.77
N ARG A 154 -13.58 -1.54 -0.61
CA ARG A 154 -12.17 -1.70 -0.93
C ARG A 154 -11.94 -1.49 -2.43
N ASP A 155 -12.78 -2.10 -3.26
CA ASP A 155 -12.70 -1.93 -4.72
C ASP A 155 -12.93 -0.48 -5.11
N LEU A 156 -14.01 0.14 -4.60
CA LEU A 156 -14.27 1.55 -4.90
C LEU A 156 -13.14 2.48 -4.42
N ASP A 157 -12.55 2.22 -3.25
CA ASP A 157 -11.44 3.03 -2.73
C ASP A 157 -10.18 2.87 -3.60
N TYR A 158 -9.93 1.66 -4.11
CA TYR A 158 -8.86 1.40 -5.06
C TYR A 158 -9.12 2.11 -6.40
N TYR A 159 -10.23 1.81 -7.07
CA TYR A 159 -10.48 2.27 -8.44
C TYR A 159 -10.85 3.74 -8.55
N LEU A 160 -11.65 4.26 -7.61
CA LEU A 160 -12.13 5.65 -7.68
C LEU A 160 -11.17 6.63 -7.01
N LEU A 161 -10.53 6.22 -5.92
CA LEU A 161 -9.71 7.11 -5.11
C LEU A 161 -8.21 6.84 -5.27
N ASN A 162 -7.86 5.91 -6.15
CA ASN A 162 -6.48 5.46 -6.38
C ASN A 162 -5.78 5.07 -5.07
N ASN A 163 -6.53 4.50 -4.13
CA ASN A 163 -5.97 4.07 -2.85
C ASN A 163 -5.32 2.69 -3.02
N THR A 164 -4.10 2.71 -3.53
CA THR A 164 -3.27 1.51 -3.72
C THR A 164 -2.81 0.86 -2.42
N TYR A 165 -3.16 1.43 -1.26
CA TYR A 165 -2.91 0.83 0.05
C TYR A 165 -3.67 -0.49 0.22
N TYR A 166 -4.79 -0.71 -0.46
CA TYR A 166 -5.54 -1.95 -0.38
C TYR A 166 -5.79 -2.51 -1.77
N GLU A 167 -5.32 -3.72 -2.03
CA GLU A 167 -5.57 -4.42 -3.29
C GLU A 167 -7.07 -4.71 -3.44
N PRO A 168 -7.68 -4.50 -4.62
CA PRO A 168 -9.11 -4.73 -4.82
C PRO A 168 -9.43 -6.24 -4.78
N ARG A 169 -10.67 -6.62 -4.46
CA ARG A 169 -11.22 -7.98 -4.62
C ARG A 169 -11.88 -8.18 -5.99
N ASN A 170 -12.07 -7.11 -6.75
CA ASN A 170 -12.72 -7.09 -8.05
C ASN A 170 -14.13 -7.68 -8.06
N VAL A 171 -14.93 -7.35 -7.04
CA VAL A 171 -16.32 -7.82 -6.87
C VAL A 171 -17.35 -6.72 -7.19
N SER A 172 -16.87 -5.53 -7.55
CA SER A 172 -17.69 -4.37 -7.88
C SER A 172 -17.92 -4.24 -9.39
N SER A 173 -18.99 -3.58 -9.81
CA SER A 173 -19.21 -3.26 -11.22
C SER A 173 -18.25 -2.18 -11.74
N THR A 174 -17.68 -1.37 -10.85
CA THR A 174 -16.57 -0.46 -11.14
C THR A 174 -15.35 -1.29 -11.52
N SER A 175 -14.97 -2.27 -10.71
CA SER A 175 -13.86 -3.18 -11.05
C SER A 175 -14.09 -3.91 -12.37
N GLU A 176 -15.31 -4.37 -12.69
CA GLU A 176 -15.62 -4.97 -14.00
C GLU A 176 -15.30 -4.02 -15.17
N GLN A 177 -15.51 -2.71 -15.01
CA GLN A 177 -15.19 -1.71 -16.03
C GLN A 177 -13.68 -1.48 -16.17
N TYR A 178 -12.93 -1.55 -15.08
CA TYR A 178 -11.47 -1.45 -15.10
C TYR A 178 -10.78 -2.76 -15.50
N GLU A 179 -11.43 -3.92 -15.34
CA GLU A 179 -10.97 -5.21 -15.85
C GLU A 179 -11.06 -5.31 -17.37
N ASP A 180 -12.04 -4.65 -18.02
CA ASP A 180 -12.12 -4.57 -19.48
C ASP A 180 -10.99 -3.69 -20.10
N GLU A 181 -10.29 -2.88 -19.30
CA GLU A 181 -9.14 -2.06 -19.71
C GLU A 181 -7.79 -2.58 -19.16
N MET A 182 -7.80 -3.36 -18.09
CA MET A 182 -6.66 -4.15 -17.65
C MET A 182 -6.50 -5.35 -18.58
N ILE A 183 -5.38 -5.40 -19.32
CA ILE A 183 -4.92 -6.63 -20.00
C ILE A 183 -5.06 -7.79 -19.01
N ASP A 184 -5.86 -8.79 -19.37
CA ASP A 184 -6.08 -10.05 -18.64
C ASP A 184 -4.84 -10.41 -17.81
N ALA A 185 -4.91 -10.21 -16.49
CA ALA A 185 -4.13 -11.02 -15.59
C ALA A 185 -4.81 -12.40 -15.62
N ASP A 186 -4.48 -13.15 -16.67
CA ASP A 186 -4.96 -14.50 -16.92
C ASP A 186 -4.90 -15.28 -15.60
N GLU A 187 -5.99 -15.93 -15.20
CA GLU A 187 -6.00 -17.04 -14.23
C GLU A 187 -4.93 -18.11 -14.58
N ASP A 188 -4.41 -18.08 -15.82
CA ASP A 188 -3.28 -18.86 -16.35
C ASP A 188 -1.89 -18.28 -16.03
N THR A 189 -1.78 -17.19 -15.28
CA THR A 189 -0.48 -16.56 -14.89
C THR A 189 -0.19 -16.68 -13.39
N LEU A 190 -0.50 -17.83 -12.79
CA LEU A 190 0.16 -18.20 -11.53
C LEU A 190 1.67 -18.14 -11.76
N ILE A 191 2.36 -17.21 -11.09
CA ILE A 191 3.82 -17.15 -11.13
C ILE A 191 4.36 -18.50 -10.66
N GLY A 192 5.39 -19.00 -11.36
CA GLY A 192 6.06 -20.22 -10.93
C GLY A 192 6.68 -20.00 -9.55
N LEU A 193 6.66 -21.02 -8.69
CA LEU A 193 7.38 -21.01 -7.41
C LEU A 193 8.90 -20.91 -7.58
N ASP A 194 9.41 -21.07 -8.80
CA ASP A 194 10.80 -20.83 -9.13
C ASP A 194 11.08 -19.33 -9.12
N SER A 195 11.90 -18.88 -8.17
CA SER A 195 12.34 -17.48 -8.10
C SER A 195 13.15 -17.11 -9.34
N GLN A 196 12.92 -15.89 -9.84
CA GLN A 196 13.71 -15.22 -10.87
C GLN A 196 15.12 -14.84 -10.39
N PHE A 197 15.36 -14.88 -9.08
CA PHE A 197 16.67 -14.59 -8.49
C PHE A 197 17.41 -15.86 -8.10
N ASP A 198 18.64 -15.97 -8.59
CA ASP A 198 19.56 -17.05 -8.22
C ASP A 198 20.54 -16.63 -7.12
N ASP A 199 21.37 -17.58 -6.65
CA ASP A 199 22.33 -17.31 -5.58
C ASP A 199 23.35 -16.20 -5.95
N GLY A 200 23.62 -15.99 -7.24
CA GLY A 200 24.47 -14.91 -7.73
C GLY A 200 23.84 -13.53 -7.57
N ASP A 201 22.53 -13.41 -7.85
CA ASP A 201 21.79 -12.16 -7.61
C ASP A 201 21.78 -11.80 -6.12
N TYR A 202 21.63 -12.80 -5.24
CA TYR A 202 21.71 -12.63 -3.80
C TYR A 202 23.13 -12.23 -3.32
N GLU A 203 24.20 -12.65 -4.00
CA GLU A 203 25.55 -12.12 -3.77
C GLU A 203 25.67 -10.64 -4.18
N GLU A 204 25.01 -10.22 -5.26
CA GLU A 204 24.96 -8.80 -5.68
C GLU A 204 24.23 -7.92 -4.66
N PHE A 205 23.08 -8.37 -4.15
CA PHE A 205 22.38 -7.70 -3.05
C PHE A 205 23.28 -7.58 -1.81
N ALA A 206 24.04 -8.63 -1.47
CA ALA A 206 24.98 -8.60 -0.35
C ALA A 206 26.07 -7.54 -0.53
N MET A 207 26.63 -7.44 -1.73
CA MET A 207 27.61 -6.40 -2.05
C MET A 207 26.99 -5.01 -1.97
N PHE A 208 25.77 -4.84 -2.45
CA PHE A 208 25.04 -3.57 -2.39
C PHE A 208 24.80 -3.12 -0.95
N PHE A 209 24.21 -3.97 -0.10
CA PHE A 209 23.94 -3.63 1.31
C PHE A 209 25.21 -3.33 2.11
N ARG A 210 26.36 -3.93 1.75
CA ARG A 210 27.64 -3.61 2.39
C ARG A 210 28.27 -2.30 1.94
N SER A 211 27.98 -1.86 0.72
CA SER A 211 28.72 -0.77 0.07
C SER A 211 27.91 0.51 -0.17
N TYR A 212 26.58 0.48 -0.05
CA TYR A 212 25.76 1.68 -0.19
C TYR A 212 26.12 2.70 0.88
N GLU A 213 26.20 3.97 0.52
CA GLU A 213 26.40 5.06 1.47
C GLU A 213 25.11 5.86 1.61
N LEU A 214 24.86 6.40 2.80
CA LEU A 214 23.78 7.36 3.01
C LEU A 214 24.04 8.63 2.17
N PRO A 215 23.00 9.30 1.64
CA PRO A 215 23.18 10.42 0.73
C PRO A 215 23.79 11.64 1.44
N ASP A 216 24.51 12.46 0.69
CA ASP A 216 24.91 13.80 1.16
C ASP A 216 23.77 14.82 1.03
N GLU A 217 22.79 14.55 0.15
CA GLU A 217 21.61 15.38 -0.02
C GLU A 217 20.78 15.47 1.26
N GLY A 218 20.39 16.69 1.63
CA GLY A 218 19.63 16.97 2.84
C GLY A 218 20.36 16.72 4.16
N ARG A 219 21.64 16.29 4.14
CA ARG A 219 22.41 15.97 5.34
C ARG A 219 22.75 17.24 6.13
N LEU A 220 22.43 17.24 7.42
CA LEU A 220 22.65 18.37 8.31
C LEU A 220 23.98 18.27 9.05
N LEU A 221 24.62 19.41 9.28
CA LEU A 221 25.71 19.52 10.26
C LEU A 221 25.16 19.50 11.68
N SER A 222 26.01 19.20 12.67
CA SER A 222 25.56 19.03 14.05
C SER A 222 24.85 20.24 14.66
N GLU A 223 25.36 21.43 14.40
CA GLU A 223 24.74 22.66 14.90
C GLU A 223 23.39 22.94 14.21
N GLU A 224 23.24 22.55 12.94
CA GLU A 224 22.00 22.72 12.16
C GLU A 224 20.94 21.71 12.61
N ALA A 225 21.34 20.46 12.83
CA ALA A 225 20.48 19.39 13.31
C ALA A 225 19.92 19.71 14.71
N GLU A 226 20.74 20.23 15.64
CA GLU A 226 20.26 20.63 16.98
C GLU A 226 19.15 21.72 16.86
N SER A 227 19.34 22.71 16.01
CA SER A 227 18.34 23.74 15.76
C SER A 227 17.08 23.17 15.08
N HIS A 228 17.25 22.31 14.08
CA HIS A 228 16.17 21.76 13.26
C HIS A 228 15.28 20.79 14.04
N PHE A 229 15.87 19.93 14.87
CA PHE A 229 15.17 18.94 15.70
C PHE A 229 14.73 19.51 17.06
N SER A 230 15.02 20.78 17.38
CA SER A 230 14.66 21.41 18.66
C SER A 230 13.15 21.35 18.99
N ILE A 231 12.29 21.28 17.97
CA ILE A 231 10.82 21.19 18.10
C ILE A 231 10.38 19.79 18.59
N ILE A 232 11.16 18.75 18.31
CA ILE A 232 10.84 17.34 18.51
C ILE A 232 11.76 16.64 19.53
N GLN A 233 12.86 17.28 19.93
CA GLN A 233 13.87 16.77 20.86
C GLN A 233 13.30 16.26 22.20
N GLY A 234 12.19 16.85 22.68
CA GLY A 234 11.52 16.42 23.92
C GLY A 234 10.65 15.17 23.80
N HIS A 235 10.31 14.73 22.59
CA HIS A 235 9.40 13.61 22.34
C HIS A 235 10.12 12.34 21.91
N LEU A 236 11.36 12.47 21.45
CA LEU A 236 12.05 11.42 20.73
C LEU A 236 12.94 10.55 21.63
N GLY A 237 13.41 11.05 22.78
CA GLY A 237 14.08 10.22 23.79
C GLY A 237 15.54 9.85 23.51
N TRP A 238 16.18 10.48 22.53
CA TRP A 238 17.60 10.33 22.24
C TRP A 238 18.31 11.68 22.22
N ASP A 239 19.55 11.69 22.73
CA ASP A 239 20.41 12.86 22.78
C ASP A 239 21.18 13.00 21.45
N TYR A 240 21.52 14.24 21.10
CA TYR A 240 22.39 14.51 19.96
C TYR A 240 23.74 13.80 20.15
N ASN A 241 24.11 12.91 19.22
CA ASN A 241 25.34 12.13 19.29
C ASN A 241 26.02 12.08 17.90
N GLU A 242 27.36 12.03 17.89
CA GLU A 242 28.20 11.94 16.69
C GLU A 242 28.07 10.60 15.95
N ASP A 243 27.43 9.61 16.58
CA ASP A 243 27.12 8.30 16.04
C ASP A 243 25.89 8.30 15.13
N TYR A 244 25.19 9.43 14.99
CA TYR A 244 24.01 9.58 14.16
C TYR A 244 24.23 10.52 12.98
N VAL A 245 23.44 10.31 11.93
CA VAL A 245 23.37 11.16 10.74
C VAL A 245 21.98 11.74 10.63
N PHE A 246 21.90 13.07 10.59
CA PHE A 246 20.64 13.82 10.61
C PHE A 246 20.35 14.42 9.25
N TYR A 247 19.07 14.44 8.87
CA TYR A 247 18.61 15.00 7.61
C TYR A 247 17.52 16.05 7.81
N GLU A 248 17.41 16.96 6.85
CA GLU A 248 16.40 18.03 6.81
C GLU A 248 14.97 17.51 6.63
N ASN A 249 14.80 16.28 6.15
CA ASN A 249 13.51 15.61 6.04
C ASN A 249 13.12 14.87 7.36
N TYR A 250 13.75 15.24 8.47
CA TYR A 250 13.53 14.68 9.81
C TYR A 250 13.94 13.21 10.00
N LEU A 251 14.56 12.58 9.01
CA LEU A 251 15.09 11.22 9.14
C LEU A 251 16.47 11.20 9.78
N VAL A 252 16.68 10.18 10.60
CA VAL A 252 17.92 10.02 11.36
C VAL A 252 18.35 8.58 11.34
N PHE A 253 19.63 8.37 11.06
CA PHE A 253 20.22 7.05 10.85
C PHE A 253 21.43 6.87 11.75
N GLU A 254 21.64 5.65 12.22
CA GLU A 254 22.90 5.23 12.80
C GLU A 254 24.01 5.28 11.76
N LYS A 255 25.14 5.88 12.12
CA LYS A 255 26.23 6.12 11.16
C LYS A 255 26.91 4.84 10.70
N GLU A 256 27.07 3.86 11.59
CA GLU A 256 27.74 2.59 11.27
C GLU A 256 26.78 1.60 10.60
N SER A 257 25.64 1.31 11.25
CA SER A 257 24.68 0.33 10.74
C SER A 257 23.85 0.87 9.57
N LYS A 258 23.78 2.20 9.39
CA LYS A 258 22.93 2.89 8.40
C LYS A 258 21.43 2.65 8.62
N LEU A 259 21.03 2.05 9.74
CA LEU A 259 19.63 1.80 10.07
C LEU A 259 18.94 3.07 10.62
N PRO A 260 17.64 3.25 10.35
CA PRO A 260 16.88 4.35 10.92
C PRO A 260 16.76 4.21 12.44
N VAL A 261 16.83 5.33 13.16
CA VAL A 261 16.68 5.34 14.63
C VAL A 261 15.21 5.21 15.00
N ALA A 262 14.89 4.22 15.83
CA ALA A 262 13.52 3.92 16.27
C ALA A 262 12.85 5.11 16.98
N GLY A 263 11.57 5.36 16.67
CA GLY A 263 10.73 6.38 17.32
C GLY A 263 10.44 7.62 16.47
N LEU A 264 11.04 7.76 15.29
CA LEU A 264 10.59 8.70 14.27
C LEU A 264 9.48 8.02 13.45
N ASN A 265 8.23 8.46 13.62
CA ASN A 265 7.21 8.15 12.62
C ASN A 265 7.72 8.66 11.27
N ARG A 266 7.53 7.91 10.17
CA ARG A 266 7.87 8.30 8.78
C ARG A 266 7.02 9.46 8.26
N MET A 267 6.55 10.29 9.17
CA MET A 267 5.68 11.42 8.98
C MET A 267 6.43 12.67 9.41
N ASP A 268 6.43 13.68 8.56
CA ASP A 268 7.02 14.97 8.85
C ASP A 268 6.29 15.55 10.09
N PRO A 269 7.03 15.89 11.16
CA PRO A 269 6.42 16.33 12.42
C PRO A 269 5.75 17.71 12.32
N VAL A 270 6.00 18.47 11.26
CA VAL A 270 5.44 19.79 11.01
C VAL A 270 4.22 19.71 10.10
N THR A 271 4.30 18.99 8.98
CA THR A 271 3.21 18.89 8.00
C THR A 271 2.28 17.71 8.25
N SER A 272 2.73 16.70 9.00
CA SER A 272 2.07 15.39 9.12
C SER A 272 1.87 14.71 7.76
N GLU A 273 2.72 15.00 6.78
CA GLU A 273 2.78 14.28 5.51
C GLU A 273 3.82 13.17 5.57
N MET A 274 3.73 12.17 4.69
CA MET A 274 4.74 11.12 4.61
C MET A 274 6.08 11.71 4.18
N ILE A 275 7.16 11.31 4.87
CA ILE A 275 8.51 11.74 4.53
C ILE A 275 8.94 11.06 3.23
N VAL A 276 9.45 11.85 2.29
CA VAL A 276 10.10 11.35 1.07
C VAL A 276 11.59 11.15 1.38
N PRO A 277 12.12 9.91 1.28
CA PRO A 277 13.54 9.65 1.48
C PRO A 277 14.38 10.19 0.32
N TYR A 278 15.56 10.72 0.64
CA TYR A 278 16.60 11.03 -0.34
C TYR A 278 17.38 9.77 -0.71
N GLY A 279 17.47 9.46 -2.01
CA GLY A 279 18.28 8.37 -2.56
C GLY A 279 18.28 7.10 -1.70
N THR A 280 19.46 6.69 -1.23
CA THR A 280 19.66 5.45 -0.47
C THR A 280 19.07 5.42 0.94
N GLN A 281 18.42 6.49 1.42
CA GLN A 281 17.63 6.42 2.66
C GLN A 281 16.49 5.41 2.55
N GLY A 282 15.89 5.25 1.36
CA GLY A 282 14.86 4.24 1.10
C GLY A 282 15.37 2.81 1.30
N VAL A 283 16.62 2.55 0.90
CA VAL A 283 17.30 1.25 1.11
C VAL A 283 17.42 0.92 2.60
N SER A 284 17.72 1.92 3.44
CA SER A 284 17.77 1.72 4.88
C SER A 284 16.41 1.37 5.49
N PHE A 285 15.31 1.86 4.93
CA PHE A 285 13.95 1.45 5.34
C PHE A 285 13.64 0.03 4.91
N VAL A 286 14.00 -0.36 3.69
CA VAL A 286 13.89 -1.76 3.24
C VAL A 286 14.63 -2.67 4.23
N ARG A 287 15.86 -2.30 4.58
CA ARG A 287 16.70 -3.06 5.52
C ARG A 287 16.05 -3.20 6.90
N GLU A 288 15.53 -2.11 7.47
CA GLU A 288 14.82 -2.12 8.76
C GLU A 288 13.60 -3.05 8.73
N GLU A 289 12.79 -2.98 7.68
CA GLU A 289 11.57 -3.77 7.56
C GLU A 289 11.87 -5.26 7.31
N LEU A 290 12.90 -5.58 6.54
CA LEU A 290 13.37 -6.96 6.36
C LEU A 290 13.80 -7.57 7.70
N MET A 291 14.48 -6.79 8.55
CA MET A 291 14.84 -7.23 9.89
C MET A 291 13.58 -7.55 10.71
N ARG A 292 12.61 -6.64 10.70
CA ARG A 292 11.35 -6.80 11.46
C ARG A 292 10.54 -8.00 10.96
N LEU A 293 10.44 -8.18 9.65
CA LEU A 293 9.73 -9.32 9.04
C LEU A 293 10.45 -10.65 9.30
N GLY A 294 11.78 -10.64 9.34
CA GLY A 294 12.57 -11.85 9.57
C GLY A 294 12.87 -12.17 11.04
N GLU A 295 12.40 -11.36 12.01
CA GLU A 295 12.53 -11.66 13.45
C GLU A 295 11.78 -12.93 13.86
N ALA A 296 10.62 -13.17 13.23
CA ALA A 296 9.77 -14.31 13.54
C ALA A 296 8.75 -14.57 12.43
N TYR A 297 8.79 -15.78 11.88
CA TYR A 297 7.79 -16.23 10.90
C TYR A 297 6.57 -16.78 11.64
N PRO A 298 5.39 -16.17 11.49
CA PRO A 298 4.17 -16.68 12.09
C PRO A 298 3.70 -17.94 11.35
N SER A 299 3.33 -18.96 12.09
CA SER A 299 2.68 -20.16 11.57
C SER A 299 1.16 -20.09 11.73
N PRO A 300 0.39 -20.92 11.00
CA PRO A 300 -1.07 -20.97 11.13
C PRO A 300 -1.56 -21.26 12.56
N ASN A 301 -0.78 -21.97 13.36
CA ASN A 301 -1.14 -22.24 14.75
C ASN A 301 -0.79 -21.07 15.71
N GLY A 302 -0.23 -19.97 15.19
CA GLY A 302 0.19 -18.77 15.91
C GLY A 302 1.55 -18.86 16.60
N GLU A 303 2.30 -19.93 16.41
CA GLU A 303 3.69 -20.00 16.85
C GLU A 303 4.57 -19.12 15.96
N ARG A 304 5.54 -18.47 16.59
CA ARG A 304 6.58 -17.70 15.92
C ARG A 304 7.82 -18.58 15.80
N HIS A 305 8.31 -18.77 14.59
CA HIS A 305 9.48 -19.58 14.30
C HIS A 305 10.64 -18.71 13.83
N GLU A 306 11.87 -19.13 14.15
CA GLU A 306 13.10 -18.45 13.71
C GLU A 306 13.37 -18.63 12.21
N ASN A 307 12.78 -19.65 11.58
CA ASN A 307 12.95 -19.96 10.15
C ASN A 307 11.60 -20.28 9.52
N VAL A 308 11.52 -20.15 8.20
CA VAL A 308 10.31 -20.50 7.44
C VAL A 308 10.11 -22.03 7.47
N MET A 309 8.94 -22.44 7.95
CA MET A 309 8.57 -23.85 8.13
C MET A 309 7.51 -24.25 7.09
N PRO A 310 7.62 -25.45 6.49
CA PRO A 310 6.56 -25.97 5.64
C PRO A 310 5.31 -26.29 6.46
N LEU A 311 4.14 -26.30 5.81
CA LEU A 311 2.86 -26.57 6.46
C LEU A 311 2.82 -27.96 7.11
N ARG A 312 2.73 -28.03 8.43
CA ARG A 312 2.70 -29.32 9.16
C ARG A 312 1.27 -29.86 9.24
N ASP A 313 1.15 -31.16 9.53
CA ASP A 313 -0.16 -31.81 9.72
C ASP A 313 -0.97 -31.15 10.85
N GLU A 314 -0.29 -30.68 11.90
CA GLU A 314 -0.92 -30.00 13.04
C GLU A 314 -1.48 -28.63 12.66
N ASP A 315 -0.85 -27.92 11.72
CA ASP A 315 -1.24 -26.57 11.28
C ASP A 315 -2.57 -26.61 10.49
N ARG A 316 -2.84 -27.72 9.78
CA ARG A 316 -4.09 -27.92 9.00
C ARG A 316 -5.34 -27.81 9.85
N THR A 317 -5.27 -28.30 11.08
CA THR A 317 -6.40 -28.20 12.02
C THR A 317 -6.77 -26.77 12.40
N TYR A 318 -5.84 -25.82 12.23
CA TYR A 318 -6.09 -24.39 12.42
C TYR A 318 -6.49 -23.70 11.13
N LEU A 319 -5.98 -24.15 9.98
CA LEU A 319 -6.36 -23.61 8.67
C LEU A 319 -7.74 -24.04 8.22
N ASP A 320 -8.25 -25.20 8.66
CA ASP A 320 -9.62 -25.66 8.40
C ASP A 320 -10.71 -24.77 9.04
N ASP A 321 -10.32 -23.81 9.89
CA ASP A 321 -11.21 -22.80 10.46
C ASP A 321 -10.95 -21.43 9.83
N ILE A 322 -11.98 -20.90 9.15
CA ILE A 322 -11.99 -19.57 8.52
C ILE A 322 -11.93 -18.45 9.57
N GLN A 323 -12.27 -18.72 10.83
CA GLN A 323 -12.37 -17.68 11.84
C GLN A 323 -11.01 -17.12 12.24
N TYR A 324 -10.97 -15.79 12.37
CA TYR A 324 -9.87 -15.09 13.00
C TYR A 324 -9.82 -15.48 14.48
N LEU A 325 -8.90 -16.37 14.84
CA LEU A 325 -8.71 -16.80 16.21
C LEU A 325 -7.62 -15.94 16.85
N VAL A 326 -8.03 -14.95 17.64
CA VAL A 326 -7.13 -14.28 18.58
C VAL A 326 -7.00 -15.16 19.82
N ALA A 327 -5.84 -15.78 19.98
CA ALA A 327 -5.50 -16.39 21.25
C ALA A 327 -4.75 -15.36 22.10
N TYR A 328 -5.39 -14.87 23.16
CA TYR A 328 -4.72 -14.03 24.14
C TYR A 328 -3.78 -14.88 24.99
N LYS A 329 -2.47 -14.62 24.88
CA LYS A 329 -1.51 -15.27 25.77
C LYS A 329 -1.75 -14.77 27.19
N ASN A 330 -2.16 -15.69 28.09
CA ASN A 330 -2.51 -15.39 29.48
C ASN A 330 -3.66 -14.38 29.69
N GLY A 331 -4.54 -14.18 28.70
CA GLY A 331 -5.63 -13.20 28.80
C GLY A 331 -5.18 -11.73 28.70
N ASN A 332 -3.97 -11.49 28.19
CA ASN A 332 -3.50 -10.15 27.83
C ASN A 332 -3.86 -9.83 26.39
N GLU A 333 -4.62 -8.75 26.17
CA GLU A 333 -5.00 -8.24 24.85
C GLU A 333 -3.78 -7.80 24.03
N ASP A 334 -2.74 -7.30 24.70
CA ASP A 334 -1.48 -6.87 24.07
C ASP A 334 -0.65 -8.05 23.53
N GLU A 335 -0.99 -9.29 23.90
CA GLU A 335 -0.36 -10.52 23.41
C GLU A 335 -1.35 -11.36 22.60
N ALA A 336 -2.24 -10.70 21.85
CA ALA A 336 -3.07 -11.31 20.83
C ALA A 336 -2.22 -12.06 19.81
N ILE A 337 -2.34 -13.39 19.79
CA ILE A 337 -1.72 -14.25 18.78
C ILE A 337 -2.75 -14.52 17.70
N GLN A 338 -2.41 -14.14 16.47
CA GLN A 338 -3.21 -14.41 15.27
C GLN A 338 -3.03 -15.88 14.87
N LYS A 339 -4.13 -16.60 14.63
CA LYS A 339 -4.15 -18.02 14.27
C LYS A 339 -5.20 -18.30 13.21
N GLY A 340 -5.03 -19.43 12.53
CA GLY A 340 -5.91 -19.93 11.48
C GLY A 340 -5.84 -19.10 10.19
N TRP A 341 -6.71 -19.43 9.24
CA TRP A 341 -6.70 -18.78 7.93
C TRP A 341 -6.93 -17.27 8.03
N GLY A 342 -7.82 -16.82 8.93
CA GLY A 342 -8.05 -15.39 9.14
C GLY A 342 -6.79 -14.63 9.60
N GLY A 343 -5.92 -15.25 10.41
CA GLY A 343 -4.63 -14.68 10.79
C GLY A 343 -3.64 -14.67 9.62
N THR A 344 -3.59 -15.75 8.85
CA THR A 344 -2.78 -15.85 7.64
C THR A 344 -3.18 -14.81 6.59
N GLN A 345 -4.48 -14.58 6.40
CA GLN A 345 -5.02 -13.58 5.49
C GLN A 345 -4.60 -12.15 5.88
N LEU A 346 -4.60 -11.85 7.18
CA LEU A 346 -4.17 -10.56 7.69
C LEU A 346 -2.68 -10.34 7.45
N LEU A 347 -1.87 -11.39 7.68
CA LEU A 347 -0.44 -11.38 7.36
C LEU A 347 -0.19 -11.13 5.88
N LEU A 348 -0.85 -11.89 4.98
CA LEU A 348 -0.75 -11.69 3.53
C LEU A 348 -0.98 -10.23 3.15
N THR A 349 -2.09 -9.67 3.65
CA THR A 349 -2.49 -8.28 3.38
C THR A 349 -1.43 -7.30 3.90
N HIS A 350 -1.04 -7.41 5.17
CA HIS A 350 -0.11 -6.48 5.80
C HIS A 350 1.29 -6.54 5.19
N THR A 351 1.79 -7.74 4.88
CA THR A 351 3.10 -7.91 4.26
C THR A 351 3.09 -7.39 2.82
N SER A 352 2.07 -7.70 2.01
CA SER A 352 1.93 -7.17 0.65
C SER A 352 1.89 -5.63 0.63
N GLN A 353 1.16 -5.03 1.58
CA GLN A 353 1.11 -3.58 1.78
C GLN A 353 2.47 -2.98 2.09
N LEU A 354 3.18 -3.59 3.03
CA LEU A 354 4.50 -3.13 3.43
C LEU A 354 5.49 -3.18 2.26
N LEU A 355 5.51 -4.29 1.50
CA LEU A 355 6.38 -4.42 0.33
C LEU A 355 6.06 -3.37 -0.74
N SER A 356 4.78 -3.08 -0.99
CA SER A 356 4.38 -2.03 -1.93
C SER A 356 4.81 -0.63 -1.48
N GLN A 357 4.74 -0.33 -0.19
CA GLN A 357 5.25 0.95 0.34
C GLN A 357 6.76 1.06 0.21
N LEU A 358 7.48 -0.04 0.47
CA LEU A 358 8.93 -0.09 0.31
C LEU A 358 9.36 0.12 -1.14
N GLU A 359 8.59 -0.42 -2.10
CA GLU A 359 8.83 -0.26 -3.54
C GLU A 359 8.91 1.23 -3.94
N LEU A 360 8.01 2.06 -3.40
CA LEU A 360 8.01 3.51 -3.63
C LEU A 360 9.31 4.18 -3.18
N TYR A 361 9.95 3.68 -2.12
CA TYR A 361 11.19 4.23 -1.60
C TYR A 361 12.43 3.80 -2.36
N VAL A 362 12.36 2.70 -3.11
CA VAL A 362 13.51 2.14 -3.83
C VAL A 362 13.27 2.01 -5.32
N HIS A 363 12.28 2.71 -5.89
CA HIS A 363 11.93 2.66 -7.31
C HIS A 363 13.10 2.98 -8.27
N GLU A 364 14.12 3.71 -7.80
CA GLU A 364 15.35 3.97 -8.56
C GLU A 364 16.37 2.81 -8.49
N HIS A 365 16.12 1.78 -7.68
CA HIS A 365 16.95 0.60 -7.47
C HIS A 365 16.30 -0.64 -8.12
N GLU A 366 16.41 -0.72 -9.44
CA GLU A 366 15.75 -1.73 -10.30
C GLU A 366 15.76 -3.17 -9.72
N GLN A 367 16.92 -3.69 -9.31
CA GLN A 367 17.00 -5.05 -8.76
C GLN A 367 16.21 -5.22 -7.44
N LEU A 368 16.24 -4.23 -6.55
CA LEU A 368 15.47 -4.28 -5.30
C LEU A 368 13.97 -4.14 -5.57
N THR A 369 13.58 -3.30 -6.52
CA THR A 369 12.20 -3.17 -6.98
C THR A 369 11.68 -4.50 -7.53
N LEU A 370 12.42 -5.15 -8.43
CA LEU A 370 12.06 -6.46 -8.98
C LEU A 370 11.94 -7.55 -7.89
N TRP A 371 12.81 -7.50 -6.87
CA TRP A 371 12.76 -8.43 -5.75
C TRP A 371 11.53 -8.21 -4.86
N LEU A 372 11.20 -6.96 -4.56
CA LEU A 372 9.98 -6.60 -3.83
C LEU A 372 8.73 -7.04 -4.61
N GLN A 373 8.75 -6.83 -5.92
CA GLN A 373 7.65 -7.16 -6.81
C GLN A 373 7.41 -8.67 -6.87
N GLU A 374 8.43 -9.49 -7.12
CA GLU A 374 8.29 -10.96 -7.10
C GLU A 374 7.76 -11.45 -5.76
N THR A 375 8.33 -10.94 -4.66
CA THR A 375 7.94 -11.36 -3.32
C THR A 375 6.47 -11.01 -3.04
N ARG A 376 5.99 -9.86 -3.55
CA ARG A 376 4.58 -9.47 -3.49
C ARG A 376 3.72 -10.36 -4.38
N GLU A 377 4.15 -10.67 -5.60
CA GLU A 377 3.41 -11.53 -6.53
C GLU A 377 3.13 -12.92 -5.94
N TYR A 378 4.07 -13.49 -5.16
CA TYR A 378 3.79 -14.70 -4.38
C TYR A 378 2.66 -14.51 -3.35
N LEU A 379 2.65 -13.40 -2.62
CA LEU A 379 1.57 -13.11 -1.65
C LEU A 379 0.23 -12.88 -2.34
N GLN A 380 0.23 -12.26 -3.53
CA GLN A 380 -0.96 -12.03 -4.35
C GLN A 380 -1.51 -13.35 -4.89
N ALA A 381 -0.65 -14.23 -5.40
CA ALA A 381 -1.03 -15.57 -5.82
C ALA A 381 -1.66 -16.36 -4.66
N ALA A 382 -1.07 -16.28 -3.46
CA ALA A 382 -1.65 -16.90 -2.28
C ALA A 382 -3.03 -16.33 -1.89
N ASP A 383 -3.24 -15.01 -1.98
CA ASP A 383 -4.54 -14.38 -1.71
C ASP A 383 -5.60 -14.75 -2.77
N ALA A 384 -5.19 -14.86 -4.04
CA ALA A 384 -6.06 -15.25 -5.14
C ALA A 384 -6.53 -16.71 -5.03
N ILE A 385 -5.63 -17.63 -4.68
CA ILE A 385 -5.98 -19.03 -4.38
C ILE A 385 -6.88 -19.10 -3.14
N GLY A 386 -6.54 -18.32 -2.11
CA GLY A 386 -7.38 -18.12 -0.96
C GLY A 386 -7.59 -19.38 -0.10
N TYR A 387 -8.66 -19.35 0.70
CA TYR A 387 -9.00 -20.43 1.64
C TYR A 387 -9.43 -21.73 0.95
N ASP A 388 -10.03 -21.62 -0.23
CA ASP A 388 -10.64 -22.75 -0.94
C ASP A 388 -9.61 -23.81 -1.33
N ASP A 389 -8.36 -23.40 -1.57
CA ASP A 389 -7.19 -24.27 -1.61
C ASP A 389 -6.04 -23.72 -0.75
N TYR A 390 -6.28 -23.65 0.57
CA TYR A 390 -5.30 -23.10 1.51
C TYR A 390 -3.95 -23.84 1.49
N GLU A 391 -3.92 -25.12 1.10
CA GLU A 391 -2.67 -25.89 1.03
C GLU A 391 -1.80 -25.36 -0.11
N GLU A 392 -2.39 -25.12 -1.29
CA GLU A 392 -1.71 -24.50 -2.41
C GLU A 392 -1.34 -23.04 -2.11
N ALA A 393 -2.26 -22.26 -1.55
CA ALA A 393 -1.97 -20.87 -1.12
C ALA A 393 -0.79 -20.80 -0.14
N TYR A 394 -0.67 -21.78 0.77
CA TYR A 394 0.43 -21.81 1.73
C TYR A 394 1.79 -22.06 1.06
N THR A 395 1.85 -22.73 -0.09
CA THR A 395 3.12 -22.90 -0.83
C THR A 395 3.66 -21.57 -1.35
N TYR A 396 2.77 -20.68 -1.77
CA TYR A 396 3.10 -19.32 -2.20
C TYR A 396 3.47 -18.40 -1.02
N ILE A 397 2.76 -18.53 0.11
CA ILE A 397 3.17 -17.88 1.37
C ILE A 397 4.59 -18.30 1.75
N GLU A 398 4.87 -19.59 1.72
CA GLU A 398 6.20 -20.12 2.03
C GLU A 398 7.27 -19.55 1.09
N ALA A 399 7.00 -19.46 -0.21
CA ALA A 399 7.92 -18.87 -1.18
C ALA A 399 8.22 -17.40 -0.88
N ALA A 400 7.20 -16.58 -0.62
CA ALA A 400 7.37 -15.17 -0.25
C ALA A 400 8.23 -15.01 1.01
N PHE A 401 7.93 -15.76 2.07
CA PHE A 401 8.69 -15.65 3.31
C PHE A 401 10.11 -16.25 3.20
N ARG A 402 10.34 -17.23 2.31
CA ARG A 402 11.70 -17.71 1.99
C ARG A 402 12.52 -16.64 1.28
N ASN A 403 11.92 -15.88 0.36
CA ASN A 403 12.59 -14.73 -0.24
C ASN A 403 12.99 -13.71 0.83
N ILE A 404 12.05 -13.34 1.70
CA ILE A 404 12.30 -12.42 2.83
C ILE A 404 13.41 -12.96 3.74
N GLU A 405 13.39 -14.25 4.07
CA GLU A 405 14.41 -14.91 4.91
C GLU A 405 15.80 -14.81 4.29
N ARG A 406 15.92 -15.12 3.00
CA ARG A 406 17.19 -15.02 2.25
C ARG A 406 17.71 -13.59 2.24
N MET A 407 16.84 -12.64 1.92
CA MET A 407 17.20 -11.22 1.87
C MET A 407 17.60 -10.69 3.26
N ASN A 408 16.88 -11.07 4.31
CA ASN A 408 17.20 -10.68 5.68
C ASN A 408 18.57 -11.21 6.13
N GLN A 409 18.89 -12.48 5.82
CA GLN A 409 20.21 -13.06 6.11
C GLN A 409 21.34 -12.25 5.46
N ILE A 410 21.11 -11.71 4.27
CA ILE A 410 22.12 -10.95 3.52
C ILE A 410 22.21 -9.50 4.00
N ALA A 411 21.07 -8.86 4.23
CA ALA A 411 20.96 -7.51 4.78
C ALA A 411 21.63 -7.38 6.17
N LEU A 412 21.71 -8.48 6.94
CA LEU A 412 22.25 -8.51 8.30
C LEU A 412 23.68 -9.03 8.44
N ASN A 413 24.23 -9.69 7.41
CA ASN A 413 25.58 -10.25 7.47
C ASN A 413 26.61 -9.24 6.94
N ASP A 414 27.15 -8.42 7.85
CA ASP A 414 28.35 -7.59 7.60
C ASP A 414 29.57 -8.43 7.21
#